data_AF-A0A3D5JGU5-F1
#
_entry.id   AF-A0A3D5JGU5-F1
#
_cell.length_a   1.000
_cell.length_b   1.000
_cell.length_c   1.000
_cell.angle_alpha   90.00
_cell.angle_beta   90.00
_cell.angle_gamma   90.00
#
_symmetry.space_group_name_H-M   'P 1'
#
loop_
_entity.id
_entity.type
_entity.pdbx_description
1 polymer ?
#
loop_
_entity_poly.entity_id
_entity_poly.type
_entity_poly.pdbx_seq_one_letter_code
_entity_poly.pdbx_strand_id
1 'polypeptide(L)'
;MVAAAITFAAILPLPASAENKSGLGLGFVQMQKLWNGLIKKPRMTTCRLATRQTIKRKQICVYAGANRTFVAIYNDAGAFCAGEMRCKYNPDSSKSTSDLVVAFRNAQKK
;
A
#
# COMPACT_ATOMS: atom_id res chain seq x y z
N MET A 1 -46.61 39.67 -35.43
CA MET A 1 -45.16 39.83 -35.19
C MET A 1 -44.79 38.94 -34.01
N VAL A 2 -44.10 37.82 -34.25
CA VAL A 2 -43.62 36.93 -33.18
C VAL A 2 -42.11 37.11 -33.13
N ALA A 3 -41.62 37.71 -32.05
CA ALA A 3 -40.19 37.87 -31.81
C ALA A 3 -39.65 36.59 -31.16
N ALA A 4 -38.87 35.81 -31.91
CA ALA A 4 -38.14 34.67 -31.37
C ALA A 4 -36.83 35.16 -30.76
N ALA A 5 -36.72 35.15 -29.43
CA ALA A 5 -35.47 35.43 -28.73
C ALA A 5 -34.57 34.19 -28.76
N ILE A 6 -33.51 34.23 -29.56
CA ILE A 6 -32.47 33.19 -29.59
C ILE A 6 -31.52 33.46 -28.43
N THR A 7 -31.68 32.73 -27.33
CA THR A 7 -30.74 32.75 -26.22
C THR A 7 -29.52 31.90 -26.58
N PHE A 8 -28.40 32.56 -26.88
CA PHE A 8 -27.10 31.89 -26.99
C PHE A 8 -26.67 31.38 -25.62
N ALA A 9 -26.88 30.09 -25.35
CA ALA A 9 -26.30 29.42 -24.20
C ALA A 9 -24.79 29.28 -24.42
N ALA A 10 -23.98 30.04 -23.67
CA ALA A 10 -22.53 29.91 -23.67
C ALA A 10 -22.14 28.58 -23.01
N ILE A 11 -21.82 27.58 -23.81
CA ILE A 11 -21.27 26.31 -23.34
C ILE A 11 -19.81 26.57 -22.97
N LEU A 12 -19.53 26.79 -21.68
CA LEU A 12 -18.17 26.86 -21.17
C LEU A 12 -17.57 25.44 -21.19
N PRO A 13 -16.43 25.21 -21.87
CA PRO A 13 -15.75 23.92 -21.79
C PRO A 13 -15.22 23.73 -20.37
N LEU A 14 -15.71 22.70 -19.66
CA LEU A 14 -15.07 22.27 -18.42
C LEU A 14 -13.68 21.70 -18.76
N PRO A 15 -12.61 22.12 -18.07
CA PRO A 15 -11.31 21.48 -18.24
C PRO A 15 -11.43 20.05 -17.72
N ALA A 16 -11.52 19.08 -18.63
CA ALA A 16 -11.37 17.67 -18.31
C ALA A 16 -9.90 17.42 -17.96
N SER A 17 -9.57 17.52 -16.68
CA SER A 17 -8.24 17.16 -16.20
C SER A 17 -8.12 15.65 -16.14
N ALA A 18 -7.61 15.04 -17.22
CA ALA A 18 -7.16 13.66 -17.20
C ALA A 18 -5.89 13.58 -16.35
N GLU A 19 -6.01 13.20 -15.08
CA GLU A 19 -4.86 12.96 -14.20
C GLU A 19 -4.15 11.65 -14.59
N ASN A 20 -3.37 11.70 -15.67
CA ASN A 20 -2.39 10.68 -16.01
C ASN A 20 -1.21 10.79 -15.03
N LYS A 21 -1.36 10.22 -13.83
CA LYS A 21 -0.31 10.20 -12.80
C LYS A 21 0.78 9.18 -13.18
N SER A 22 1.71 9.59 -14.03
CA SER A 22 2.94 8.85 -14.31
C SER A 22 3.76 8.65 -13.02
N GLY A 23 4.41 7.47 -12.88
CA GLY A 23 5.06 7.00 -11.64
C GLY A 23 6.15 7.91 -11.05
N LEU A 24 6.83 8.74 -11.85
CA LEU A 24 7.79 9.72 -11.33
C LEU A 24 7.13 10.84 -10.51
N GLY A 25 5.92 11.26 -10.87
CA GLY A 25 5.21 12.37 -10.21
C GLY A 25 4.68 11.99 -8.83
N LEU A 26 4.30 10.73 -8.63
CA LEU A 26 3.74 10.25 -7.36
C LEU A 26 4.75 10.34 -6.21
N GLY A 27 6.01 9.98 -6.46
CA GLY A 27 7.08 10.12 -5.47
C GLY A 27 7.31 11.57 -5.07
N PHE A 28 7.41 12.47 -6.04
CA PHE A 28 7.61 13.89 -5.79
C PHE A 28 6.43 14.52 -5.03
N VAL A 29 5.19 14.23 -5.41
CA VAL A 29 3.98 14.72 -4.71
C VAL A 29 3.95 14.24 -3.25
N GLN A 30 4.35 13.00 -2.98
CA GLN A 30 4.44 12.47 -1.62
C GLN A 30 5.51 13.21 -0.80
N MET A 31 6.66 13.52 -1.41
CA MET A 31 7.73 14.28 -0.76
C MET A 31 7.34 15.74 -0.52
N GLN A 32 6.67 16.40 -1.47
CA GLN A 32 6.13 17.75 -1.28
C GLN A 32 5.16 17.80 -0.09
N LYS A 33 4.25 16.82 0.02
CA LYS A 33 3.36 16.70 1.18
C LYS A 33 4.13 16.53 2.48
N LEU A 34 5.22 15.76 2.48
CA LEU A 34 6.06 15.56 3.65
C LEU A 34 6.79 16.85 4.05
N TRP A 35 7.39 17.57 3.10
CA TRP A 35 8.10 18.83 3.33
C TRP A 35 7.19 19.96 3.79
N ASN A 36 5.97 20.02 3.23
CA ASN A 36 4.95 20.98 3.66
C ASN A 36 4.27 20.59 4.99
N GLY A 37 4.68 19.49 5.62
CA GLY A 37 4.11 19.02 6.89
C GLY A 37 2.69 18.43 6.80
N LEU A 38 2.16 18.25 5.59
CA LEU A 38 0.81 17.69 5.34
C LEU A 38 0.74 16.19 5.66
N ILE A 39 1.87 15.49 5.62
CA ILE A 39 1.99 14.10 6.08
C ILE A 39 3.20 13.94 7.00
N LYS A 40 3.12 13.00 7.94
CA LYS A 40 4.21 12.69 8.86
C LYS A 40 5.10 11.58 8.29
N LYS A 41 6.41 11.67 8.52
CA LYS A 41 7.36 10.59 8.20
C LYS A 41 6.93 9.31 8.91
N PRO A 42 6.85 8.15 8.21
CA PRO A 42 6.48 6.90 8.85
C PRO A 42 7.49 6.54 9.93
N ARG A 43 6.99 6.19 11.12
CA ARG A 43 7.83 5.60 12.15
C ARG A 43 8.19 4.18 11.72
N MET A 44 9.45 3.82 11.93
CA MET A 44 10.00 2.53 11.56
C MET A 44 10.49 1.81 12.80
N THR A 45 10.22 0.50 12.90
CA THR A 45 10.71 -0.37 13.96
C THR A 45 11.54 -1.50 13.36
N THR A 46 12.30 -2.18 14.20
CA THR A 46 12.97 -3.42 13.83
C THR A 46 11.97 -4.56 13.90
N CYS A 47 11.83 -5.31 12.82
CA CYS A 47 11.05 -6.53 12.79
C CYS A 47 11.96 -7.73 12.50
N ARG A 48 11.81 -8.79 13.29
CA ARG A 48 12.55 -10.05 13.12
C ARG A 48 11.67 -11.09 12.47
N LEU A 49 12.27 -11.99 11.69
CA LEU A 49 11.56 -13.09 11.06
C LEU A 49 10.96 -13.99 12.14
N ALA A 50 9.63 -14.01 12.22
CA ALA A 50 8.88 -14.79 13.19
C ALA A 50 8.55 -16.18 12.65
N THR A 51 8.15 -16.26 11.38
CA THR A 51 7.92 -17.55 10.72
C THR A 51 8.08 -17.44 9.21
N ARG A 52 8.40 -18.59 8.61
CA ARG A 52 8.46 -18.78 7.16
C ARG A 52 7.67 -20.01 6.80
N GLN A 53 6.78 -19.90 5.82
CA GLN A 53 6.04 -21.05 5.30
C GLN A 53 6.10 -21.07 3.78
N THR A 54 6.33 -22.25 3.23
CA THR A 54 6.34 -22.49 1.78
C THR A 54 5.25 -23.49 1.44
N ILE A 55 4.43 -23.17 0.44
CA ILE A 55 3.39 -24.05 -0.09
C ILE A 55 3.46 -23.98 -1.61
N LYS A 56 3.57 -25.13 -2.27
CA LYS A 56 3.80 -25.24 -3.72
C LYS A 56 5.02 -24.38 -4.10
N ARG A 57 4.87 -23.44 -5.06
CA ARG A 57 5.93 -22.53 -5.52
C ARG A 57 5.87 -21.15 -4.88
N LYS A 58 5.14 -20.98 -3.77
CA LYS A 58 4.98 -19.70 -3.07
C LYS A 58 5.47 -19.80 -1.63
N GLN A 59 5.92 -18.68 -1.09
CA GLN A 59 6.48 -18.55 0.26
C GLN A 59 5.98 -17.27 0.93
N ILE A 60 5.70 -17.36 2.22
CA ILE A 60 5.45 -16.21 3.09
C ILE A 60 6.59 -16.10 4.11
N CYS A 61 7.13 -14.90 4.28
CA CYS A 61 8.01 -14.51 5.38
C CYS A 61 7.22 -13.56 6.29
N VAL A 62 6.90 -13.97 7.51
CA VAL A 62 6.21 -13.11 8.48
C VAL A 62 7.20 -12.59 9.50
N TYR A 63 7.20 -11.29 9.70
CA TYR A 63 8.07 -10.59 10.63
C TYR A 63 7.25 -9.98 11.78
N ALA A 64 7.81 -10.03 12.99
CA ALA A 64 7.24 -9.43 14.18
C ALA A 64 8.17 -8.34 14.72
N GLY A 65 7.60 -7.20 15.07
CA GLY A 65 8.30 -6.05 15.66
C GLY A 65 7.63 -5.59 16.96
N ALA A 66 8.11 -4.46 17.48
CA ALA A 66 7.60 -3.88 18.72
C ALA A 66 6.07 -3.63 18.69
N ASN A 67 5.44 -3.70 19.87
CA ASN A 67 4.01 -3.40 20.09
C ASN A 67 3.07 -4.12 19.12
N ARG A 68 3.28 -5.42 18.92
CA ARG A 68 2.45 -6.27 18.05
C ARG A 68 2.39 -5.77 16.60
N THR A 69 3.49 -5.17 16.12
CA THR A 69 3.65 -4.86 14.69
C THR A 69 3.96 -6.15 13.93
N PHE A 70 3.15 -6.50 12.93
CA PHE A 70 3.40 -7.66 12.06
C PHE A 70 3.42 -7.25 10.59
N VAL A 71 4.37 -7.82 9.84
CA VAL A 71 4.50 -7.60 8.39
C VAL A 71 4.70 -8.95 7.70
N ALA A 72 4.00 -9.17 6.59
CA ALA A 72 4.18 -10.34 5.74
C ALA A 72 4.75 -9.94 4.38
N ILE A 73 5.75 -10.67 3.93
CA ILE A 73 6.31 -10.58 2.58
C ILE A 73 5.98 -11.90 1.85
N TYR A 74 5.42 -11.81 0.65
CA TYR A 74 5.05 -12.95 -0.17
C TYR A 74 6.00 -13.05 -1.36
N ASN A 75 6.71 -14.15 -1.46
CA ASN A 75 7.72 -14.41 -2.47
C ASN A 75 7.48 -15.77 -3.15
N ASP A 76 8.27 -16.09 -4.16
CA ASP A 76 8.37 -17.45 -4.67
C ASP A 76 9.12 -18.37 -3.69
N ALA A 77 8.88 -19.67 -3.81
CA ALA A 77 9.54 -20.68 -2.99
C ALA A 77 11.06 -20.63 -3.18
N GLY A 78 11.80 -20.61 -2.07
CA GLY A 78 13.28 -20.57 -2.09
C GLY A 78 13.86 -19.16 -2.11
N ALA A 79 13.03 -18.12 -2.25
CA ALA A 79 13.49 -16.75 -2.09
C ALA A 79 13.98 -16.49 -0.65
N PHE A 80 14.98 -15.61 -0.52
CA PHE A 80 15.56 -15.26 0.76
C PHE A 80 14.56 -14.48 1.65
N CYS A 81 14.43 -14.90 2.92
CA CYS A 81 13.85 -14.07 3.97
C CYS A 81 15.01 -13.57 4.85
N ALA A 82 15.15 -12.26 4.99
CA ALA A 82 16.10 -11.70 5.95
C ALA A 82 15.74 -12.15 7.37
N GLY A 83 16.73 -12.34 8.25
CA GLY A 83 16.46 -12.64 9.66
C GLY A 83 15.85 -11.44 10.40
N GLU A 84 16.16 -10.23 9.94
CA GLU A 84 15.70 -8.96 10.51
C GLU A 84 15.60 -7.90 9.42
N MET A 85 14.67 -6.95 9.58
CA MET A 85 14.53 -5.79 8.68
C MET A 85 13.89 -4.60 9.39
N ARG A 86 14.01 -3.41 8.77
CA ARG A 86 13.25 -2.21 9.17
C ARG A 86 11.86 -2.26 8.55
N CYS A 87 10.84 -2.24 9.39
CA CYS A 87 9.43 -2.31 9.00
C CYS A 87 8.69 -1.05 9.48
N LYS A 88 7.60 -0.69 8.80
CA LYS A 88 6.72 0.39 9.26
C LYS A 88 6.12 -0.01 10.61
N TYR A 89 6.29 0.85 11.60
CA TYR A 89 5.71 0.67 12.92
C TYR A 89 4.19 0.79 12.81
N ASN A 90 3.48 -0.28 13.17
CA ASN A 90 2.03 -0.37 13.13
C ASN A 90 1.55 -1.13 14.36
N PRO A 91 1.44 -0.44 15.51
CA PRO A 91 1.10 -1.08 16.77
C PRO A 91 -0.31 -1.64 16.75
N ASP A 92 -0.55 -2.62 17.60
CA ASP A 92 -1.88 -3.19 17.86
C ASP A 92 -2.58 -3.67 16.59
N SER A 93 -1.79 -4.22 15.64
CA SER A 93 -2.33 -4.93 14.50
C SER A 93 -3.30 -6.00 14.99
N SER A 94 -4.55 -5.94 14.54
CA SER A 94 -5.56 -6.97 14.82
C SER A 94 -5.17 -8.34 14.26
N LYS A 95 -4.17 -8.40 13.37
CA LYS A 95 -3.64 -9.62 12.78
C LYS A 95 -2.48 -10.14 13.60
N SER A 96 -2.52 -11.43 13.91
CA SER A 96 -1.42 -12.20 14.47
C SER A 96 -0.56 -12.85 13.37
N THR A 97 0.59 -13.41 13.77
CA THR A 97 1.42 -14.22 12.87
C THR A 97 0.66 -15.43 12.32
N SER A 98 -0.14 -16.11 13.15
CA SER A 98 -0.97 -17.24 12.73
C SER A 98 -2.03 -16.83 11.70
N ASP A 99 -2.67 -15.67 11.87
CA ASP A 99 -3.70 -15.22 10.91
C ASP A 99 -3.11 -15.02 9.51
N LEU A 100 -1.89 -14.47 9.43
CA LEU A 100 -1.19 -14.24 8.17
C LEU A 100 -0.82 -15.58 7.49
N VAL A 101 -0.35 -16.55 8.26
CA VAL A 101 0.01 -17.89 7.80
C VAL A 101 -1.23 -18.66 7.33
N VAL A 102 -2.33 -18.61 8.08
CA VAL A 102 -3.59 -19.28 7.72
C VAL A 102 -4.17 -18.66 6.45
N ALA A 103 -4.20 -17.33 6.35
CA ALA A 103 -4.63 -16.64 5.14
C ALA A 103 -3.79 -17.05 3.92
N PHE A 104 -2.46 -17.10 4.08
CA PHE A 104 -1.57 -17.59 3.03
C PHE A 104 -1.90 -19.03 2.63
N ARG A 105 -2.02 -19.94 3.61
CA ARG A 105 -2.33 -21.34 3.34
C ARG A 105 -3.64 -21.52 2.59
N ASN A 106 -4.69 -20.80 2.99
CA ASN A 106 -5.98 -20.87 2.34
C ASN A 106 -5.94 -20.31 0.92
N ALA A 107 -5.16 -19.26 0.68
CA ALA A 107 -4.96 -18.73 -0.66
C ALA A 107 -4.26 -19.73 -1.62
N GLN A 108 -3.38 -20.61 -1.11
CA GLN A 108 -2.67 -21.60 -1.93
C GLN A 108 -3.45 -22.92 -2.15
N LYS A 109 -4.57 -23.13 -1.45
CA LYS A 109 -5.43 -24.32 -1.63
C LYS A 109 -6.32 -24.24 -2.87
N LYS A 110 -6.62 -23.01 -3.32
CA LYS A 110 -7.23 -22.78 -4.63
C LYS A 110 -6.25 -23.15 -5.75
#